data_AF-A0A1I6P303-F1
#
_entry.id   AF-A0A1I6P303-F1
#
_cell.length_a   1.000
_cell.length_b   1.000
_cell.length_c   1.000
_cell.angle_alpha   90.00
_cell.angle_beta   90.00
_cell.angle_gamma   90.00
#
_symmetry.space_group_name_H-M   'P 1'
#
loop_
_entity.id
_entity.type
_entity.pdbx_description
1 polymer ?
#
loop_
_entity_poly.entity_id
_entity_poly.type
_entity_poly.pdbx_seq_one_letter_code
_entity_poly.pdbx_strand_id
1 'polypeptide(L)'
;MMIKTRIVFWVFGVLMISFLTGCSENHKANSEPWAEPQLIQPSELAGIIEKGNTSDVYLYSIGPAGPIKGSVEFGPAQQSDNLKQLEKRLNELPKDADVVLYCGCCPFKDCPNIRPAFTLLNEMGFTRHKLLNLSQNLKVDWIDKGYPLMD
;
A
#
# COMPACT_ATOMS: atom_id res chain seq x y z
N MET A 1 -26.42 -49.13 -66.21
CA MET A 1 -26.76 -49.76 -64.92
C MET A 1 -25.78 -49.23 -63.88
N MET A 2 -26.28 -48.51 -62.88
CA MET A 2 -25.49 -48.04 -61.73
C MET A 2 -24.97 -49.23 -60.92
N ILE A 3 -23.82 -49.10 -60.26
CA ILE A 3 -23.62 -49.45 -58.83
C ILE A 3 -22.31 -48.80 -58.33
N LYS A 4 -22.43 -48.21 -57.13
CA LYS A 4 -21.43 -47.50 -56.33
C LYS A 4 -20.37 -48.45 -55.76
N THR A 5 -19.12 -48.00 -55.62
CA THR A 5 -18.32 -48.26 -54.41
C THR A 5 -17.30 -47.13 -54.16
N ARG A 6 -17.25 -46.61 -52.94
CA ARG A 6 -16.43 -45.48 -52.46
C ARG A 6 -15.11 -46.02 -51.88
N ILE A 7 -13.93 -45.51 -52.28
CA ILE A 7 -12.70 -45.50 -51.46
C ILE A 7 -11.88 -44.25 -51.85
N VAL A 8 -12.00 -43.17 -51.07
CA VAL A 8 -10.96 -42.59 -50.18
C VAL A 8 -9.68 -42.15 -50.91
N PHE A 9 -9.59 -40.84 -51.16
CA PHE A 9 -8.32 -40.09 -51.16
C PHE A 9 -8.64 -38.67 -50.67
N TRP A 10 -8.73 -38.49 -49.35
CA TRP A 10 -8.64 -37.16 -48.77
C TRP A 10 -7.17 -36.79 -48.77
N VAL A 11 -6.77 -36.01 -49.77
CA VAL A 11 -5.43 -35.43 -49.85
C VAL A 11 -5.23 -34.51 -48.65
N PHE A 12 -4.21 -34.85 -47.89
CA PHE A 12 -3.63 -34.06 -46.82
C PHE A 12 -3.31 -32.65 -47.33
N GLY A 13 -4.03 -31.67 -46.80
CA GLY A 13 -3.65 -30.26 -46.81
C GLY A 13 -3.74 -29.75 -45.39
N VAL A 14 -2.75 -30.11 -44.57
CA VAL A 14 -2.62 -29.65 -43.18
C VAL A 14 -2.36 -28.15 -43.21
N LEU A 15 -3.43 -27.35 -43.11
CA LEU A 15 -3.35 -25.95 -42.72
C LEU A 15 -3.19 -25.93 -41.20
N MET A 16 -1.94 -26.06 -40.74
CA MET A 16 -1.55 -25.80 -39.36
C MET A 16 -1.69 -24.30 -39.10
N ILE A 17 -2.93 -23.86 -38.83
CA ILE A 17 -3.19 -22.58 -38.19
C ILE A 17 -2.73 -22.75 -36.74
N SER A 18 -1.45 -22.48 -36.52
CA SER A 18 -0.89 -22.36 -35.17
C SER A 18 -1.46 -21.07 -34.58
N PHE A 19 -2.62 -21.17 -33.92
CA PHE A 19 -3.08 -20.15 -32.98
C PHE A 19 -2.04 -20.10 -31.86
N LEU A 20 -1.06 -19.20 -32.01
CA LEU A 20 -0.25 -18.71 -30.91
C LEU A 20 -1.21 -18.01 -29.95
N THR A 21 -1.74 -18.80 -29.03
CA THR A 21 -2.51 -18.31 -27.89
C THR A 21 -1.50 -17.55 -27.04
N GLY A 22 -1.42 -16.24 -27.26
CA GLY A 22 -0.62 -15.35 -26.43
C GLY A 22 -1.06 -15.52 -24.99
N CYS A 23 -0.15 -15.99 -24.14
CA CYS A 23 -0.32 -15.84 -22.71
C CYS A 23 -0.31 -14.33 -22.43
N SER A 24 -1.49 -13.76 -22.19
CA SER A 24 -1.57 -12.44 -21.59
C SER A 24 -1.12 -12.62 -20.14
N GLU A 25 0.17 -12.40 -19.89
CA GLU A 25 0.66 -12.19 -18.54
C GLU A 25 -0.01 -10.91 -18.03
N ASN A 26 -1.06 -11.07 -17.21
CA ASN A 26 -1.59 -10.01 -16.37
C ASN A 26 -0.52 -9.68 -15.32
N HIS A 27 0.55 -8.99 -15.72
CA HIS A 27 1.32 -8.19 -14.79
C HIS A 27 0.40 -7.05 -14.35
N LYS A 28 -0.46 -7.32 -13.37
CA LYS A 28 -0.99 -6.24 -12.54
C LYS A 28 0.22 -5.64 -11.85
N ALA A 29 0.81 -4.63 -12.48
CA ALA A 29 1.55 -3.63 -11.76
C ALA A 29 0.52 -3.07 -10.76
N ASN A 30 0.51 -3.60 -9.53
CA ASN A 30 -0.23 -2.97 -8.46
C ASN A 30 0.44 -1.60 -8.33
N SER A 31 -0.19 -0.60 -8.94
CA SER A 31 0.12 0.79 -8.64
C SER A 31 0.09 0.94 -7.14
N GLU A 32 1.05 1.68 -6.61
CA GLU A 32 1.08 1.93 -5.17
C GLU A 32 -0.28 2.49 -4.72
N PRO A 33 -0.77 2.10 -3.54
CA PRO A 33 -2.08 2.57 -3.05
C PRO A 33 -2.06 4.05 -2.64
N TRP A 34 -0.90 4.70 -2.66
CA TRP A 34 -0.75 6.14 -2.40
C TRP A 34 -0.28 6.87 -3.66
N ALA A 35 -0.66 8.14 -3.78
CA ALA A 35 -0.13 9.07 -4.76
C ALA A 35 0.93 10.00 -4.15
N GLU A 36 1.77 10.61 -4.98
CA GLU A 36 2.82 11.56 -4.55
C GLU A 36 2.29 12.68 -3.64
N PRO A 37 1.12 13.32 -3.90
CA PRO A 37 0.58 14.35 -3.01
C PRO A 37 0.14 13.84 -1.62
N GLN A 38 0.03 12.52 -1.45
CA GLN A 38 -0.28 11.90 -0.16
C GLN A 38 0.98 11.60 0.65
N LEU A 39 2.17 11.92 0.13
CA LEU A 39 3.40 11.87 0.91
C LEU A 39 3.56 13.16 1.72
N ILE A 40 3.71 13.01 3.05
CA ILE A 40 4.12 14.11 3.93
C ILE A 40 5.62 14.00 4.21
N GLN A 41 6.33 15.12 4.06
CA GLN A 41 7.77 15.15 4.31
C GLN A 41 8.06 15.11 5.82
N PRO A 42 9.15 14.47 6.27
CA PRO A 42 9.51 14.42 7.69
C PRO A 42 9.58 15.80 8.36
N SER A 43 10.16 16.79 7.69
CA SER A 43 10.24 18.17 8.21
C SER A 43 8.88 18.85 8.35
N GLU A 44 7.92 18.57 7.45
CA GLU A 44 6.56 19.11 7.52
C GLU A 44 5.83 18.54 8.74
N LEU A 45 5.85 17.22 8.92
CA LEU A 45 5.21 16.59 10.07
C LEU A 45 5.89 17.00 11.39
N ALA A 46 7.22 17.05 11.44
CA ALA A 46 7.95 17.52 12.61
C ALA A 46 7.56 18.95 13.00
N GLY A 47 7.47 19.86 12.02
CA GLY A 47 7.03 21.24 12.25
C GLY A 47 5.58 21.36 12.72
N ILE A 48 4.69 20.45 12.33
CA ILE A 48 3.32 20.36 12.89
C ILE A 48 3.36 19.94 14.36
N ILE A 49 4.19 18.94 14.68
CA ILE A 49 4.34 18.41 16.04
C ILE A 49 4.93 19.46 16.99
N GLU A 50 6.01 20.12 16.59
CA GLU A 50 6.70 21.13 17.41
C GLU A 50 5.83 22.34 17.74
N LYS A 51 4.93 22.72 16.84
CA LYS A 51 3.97 23.82 17.06
C LYS A 51 2.84 23.45 18.01
N GLY A 52 2.75 22.19 18.44
CA GLY A 52 1.64 21.68 19.26
C GLY A 52 0.31 21.56 18.50
N ASN A 53 0.35 21.61 17.17
CA ASN A 53 -0.84 21.53 16.31
C ASN A 53 -1.24 20.07 16.00
N THR A 54 -0.99 19.16 16.94
CA THR A 54 -1.21 17.71 16.74
C THR A 54 -2.62 17.27 17.09
N SER A 55 -3.43 18.13 17.71
CA SER A 55 -4.79 17.82 18.15
C SER A 55 -5.68 17.26 17.03
N ASP A 56 -5.39 17.68 15.79
CA ASP A 56 -6.18 17.33 14.60
C ASP A 56 -5.52 16.25 13.73
N VAL A 57 -4.30 15.80 14.06
CA VAL A 57 -3.55 14.80 13.27
C VAL A 57 -3.52 13.46 13.99
N TYR A 58 -4.14 12.45 13.38
CA TYR A 58 -4.12 11.07 13.85
C TYR A 58 -2.90 10.35 13.29
N LEU A 59 -1.81 10.30 14.07
CA LEU A 59 -0.55 9.69 13.69
C LEU A 59 -0.49 8.22 14.15
N TYR A 60 -0.30 7.28 13.22
CA TYR A 60 -0.30 5.85 13.53
C TYR A 60 1.00 5.15 13.11
N SER A 61 1.62 4.48 14.07
CA SER A 61 2.74 3.56 13.83
C SER A 61 2.18 2.18 13.49
N ILE A 62 2.54 1.67 12.32
CA ILE A 62 2.08 0.39 11.78
C ILE A 62 3.23 -0.62 11.63
N GLY A 63 4.27 -0.48 12.45
CA GLY A 63 5.43 -1.37 12.43
C GLY A 63 6.38 -1.19 13.62
N PRO A 64 7.56 -1.83 13.59
CA PRO A 64 8.38 -2.03 14.78
C PRO A 64 9.45 -0.94 15.03
N ALA A 65 9.49 0.16 14.27
CA ALA A 65 10.62 1.09 14.30
C ALA A 65 10.69 2.01 15.52
N GLY A 66 9.62 2.08 16.32
CA GLY A 66 9.50 2.92 17.50
C GLY A 66 8.63 4.17 17.27
N PRO A 67 8.22 4.82 18.36
CA PRO A 67 7.20 5.86 18.33
C PRO A 67 7.76 7.27 18.03
N ILE A 68 7.11 7.95 17.08
CA ILE A 68 7.13 9.41 16.92
C ILE A 68 6.20 10.04 17.97
N LYS A 69 6.55 11.23 18.46
CA LYS A 69 5.73 11.98 19.43
C LYS A 69 4.26 12.09 18.98
N GLY A 70 3.34 11.74 19.87
CA GLY A 70 1.90 11.81 19.60
C GLY A 70 1.35 10.69 18.72
N SER A 71 2.17 9.71 18.32
CA SER A 71 1.69 8.55 17.57
C SER A 71 1.01 7.50 18.46
N VAL A 72 0.06 6.78 17.90
CA VAL A 72 -0.52 5.56 18.49
C VAL A 72 0.01 4.34 17.75
N GLU A 73 0.39 3.30 18.49
CA GLU A 73 1.03 2.10 17.94
C GLU A 73 0.03 0.97 17.70
N PHE A 74 0.05 0.38 16.50
CA PHE A 74 -0.81 -0.75 16.09
C PHE A 74 -0.02 -2.03 15.78
N GLY A 75 1.30 -2.01 15.93
CA GLY A 75 2.17 -3.13 15.53
C GLY A 75 2.21 -3.35 14.01
N PRO A 76 2.92 -4.39 13.51
CA PRO A 76 3.09 -4.63 12.08
C PRO A 76 1.75 -4.91 11.37
N ALA A 77 1.30 -3.98 10.51
CA ALA A 77 0.01 -4.07 9.82
C ALA A 77 -0.08 -5.15 8.73
N GLN A 78 1.03 -5.80 8.35
CA GLN A 78 0.98 -7.01 7.54
C GLN A 78 0.32 -8.19 8.28
N GLN A 79 0.26 -8.12 9.62
CA GLN A 79 -0.43 -9.11 10.44
C GLN A 79 -1.91 -8.74 10.54
N SER A 80 -2.79 -9.71 10.26
CA SER A 80 -4.24 -9.49 10.18
C SER A 80 -4.85 -8.93 11.46
N ASP A 81 -4.37 -9.38 12.63
CA ASP A 81 -4.89 -8.90 13.92
C ASP A 81 -4.52 -7.44 14.22
N ASN A 82 -3.36 -7.00 13.77
CA ASN A 82 -2.94 -5.60 13.88
C ASN A 82 -3.72 -4.71 12.90
N LEU A 83 -3.93 -5.19 11.67
CA LEU A 83 -4.74 -4.48 10.67
C LEU A 83 -6.19 -4.31 11.12
N LYS A 84 -6.79 -5.34 11.74
CA LYS A 84 -8.14 -5.27 12.33
C LYS A 84 -8.22 -4.28 13.50
N GLN A 85 -7.18 -4.20 14.32
CA GLN A 85 -7.12 -3.19 15.40
C GLN A 85 -7.04 -1.78 14.83
N LEU A 86 -6.24 -1.57 13.78
CA LEU A 86 -6.18 -0.31 13.06
C LEU A 86 -7.55 0.04 12.44
N GLU A 87 -8.20 -0.90 11.76
CA GLU A 87 -9.56 -0.72 11.20
C GLU A 87 -10.57 -0.32 12.28
N LYS A 88 -10.56 -1.01 13.42
CA LYS A 88 -11.44 -0.69 14.55
C LYS A 88 -11.23 0.76 15.01
N ARG A 89 -9.98 1.19 15.15
CA ARG A 89 -9.66 2.58 15.52
C ARG A 89 -10.14 3.57 14.45
N LEU A 90 -9.90 3.27 13.17
CA LEU A 90 -10.29 4.12 12.06
C LEU A 90 -11.81 4.28 11.94
N ASN A 91 -12.60 3.28 12.35
CA ASN A 91 -14.07 3.38 12.37
C ASN A 91 -14.61 4.40 13.38
N GLU A 92 -13.79 4.86 14.33
CA GLU A 92 -14.16 5.88 15.31
C GLU A 92 -13.94 7.30 14.77
N LEU A 93 -13.32 7.44 13.60
CA LEU A 93 -12.94 8.74 13.02
C LEU A 93 -13.88 9.17 11.89
N PRO A 94 -14.08 10.49 11.69
CA PRO A 94 -14.72 10.98 10.49
C PRO A 94 -13.83 10.72 9.25
N LYS A 95 -14.42 10.55 8.07
CA LYS A 95 -13.70 10.18 6.84
C LYS A 95 -12.79 11.28 6.30
N ASP A 96 -13.03 12.50 6.72
CA ASP A 96 -12.14 13.62 6.48
C ASP A 96 -11.11 13.79 7.60
N ALA A 97 -10.88 12.87 8.54
CA ALA A 97 -9.80 13.04 9.51
C ALA A 97 -8.41 13.12 8.84
N ASP A 98 -7.52 13.97 9.35
CA ASP A 98 -6.12 14.03 8.92
C ASP A 98 -5.36 12.83 9.54
N VAL A 99 -5.25 11.74 8.78
CA VAL A 99 -4.58 10.50 9.23
C VAL A 99 -3.19 10.42 8.62
N VAL A 100 -2.16 10.17 9.42
CA VAL A 100 -0.79 9.95 8.93
C VAL A 100 -0.31 8.58 9.36
N LEU A 101 0.09 7.75 8.40
CA LEU A 101 0.69 6.44 8.66
C LEU A 101 2.22 6.49 8.56
N TYR A 102 2.90 5.68 9.37
CA TYR A 102 4.33 5.37 9.18
C TYR A 102 4.71 4.00 9.76
N CYS A 103 5.78 3.40 9.24
CA CYS A 103 6.34 2.14 9.77
C CYS A 103 7.80 2.29 10.22
N GLY A 104 8.65 2.87 9.36
CA GLY A 104 9.99 3.36 9.73
C GLY A 104 11.12 2.34 9.85
N CYS A 105 10.88 1.02 9.74
CA CYS A 105 11.95 0.02 9.89
C CYS A 105 12.78 -0.18 8.61
N CYS A 106 12.24 0.25 7.47
CA CYS A 106 12.81 0.14 6.14
C CYS A 106 12.23 1.26 5.25
N PRO A 107 12.76 1.47 4.03
CA PRO A 107 12.18 2.38 3.07
C PRO A 107 10.69 2.10 2.90
N PHE A 108 9.87 3.15 2.96
CA PHE A 108 8.41 3.00 2.95
C PHE A 108 7.93 2.22 1.69
N LYS A 109 8.61 2.41 0.56
CA LYS A 109 8.32 1.75 -0.72
C LYS A 109 8.43 0.23 -0.66
N ASP A 110 9.32 -0.30 0.16
CA ASP A 110 9.58 -1.75 0.28
C ASP A 110 8.86 -2.36 1.49
N CYS A 111 8.12 -1.56 2.25
CA CYS A 111 7.51 -2.00 3.50
C CYS A 111 6.28 -2.89 3.27
N PRO A 112 6.22 -4.09 3.88
CA PRO A 112 5.04 -4.95 3.77
C PRO A 112 3.86 -4.47 4.63
N ASN A 113 4.08 -3.56 5.59
CA ASN A 113 3.02 -3.04 6.46
C ASN A 113 2.24 -1.88 5.83
N ILE A 114 2.87 -1.10 4.95
CA ILE A 114 2.28 0.15 4.44
C ILE A 114 1.13 -0.15 3.47
N ARG A 115 1.35 -1.02 2.49
CA ARG A 115 0.33 -1.34 1.48
C ARG A 115 -1.00 -1.79 2.09
N PRO A 116 -1.06 -2.78 3.02
CA PRO A 116 -2.33 -3.18 3.61
C PRO A 116 -2.99 -2.05 4.42
N ALA A 117 -2.23 -1.28 5.20
CA ALA A 117 -2.79 -0.20 6.01
C ALA A 117 -3.29 0.99 5.17
N PHE A 118 -2.58 1.36 4.11
CA PHE A 118 -2.97 2.46 3.23
C PHE A 118 -4.15 2.06 2.33
N THR A 119 -4.16 0.83 1.81
CA THR A 119 -5.32 0.29 1.08
C THR A 119 -6.57 0.28 1.96
N LEU A 120 -6.46 -0.11 3.23
CA LEU A 120 -7.58 -0.06 4.17
C LEU A 120 -8.17 1.36 4.29
N LEU A 121 -7.33 2.40 4.41
CA LEU A 121 -7.80 3.79 4.44
C LEU A 121 -8.54 4.20 3.17
N ASN A 122 -8.02 3.80 1.99
CA ASN A 122 -8.68 4.03 0.70
C ASN A 122 -10.05 3.34 0.64
N GLU A 123 -10.12 2.06 1.00
CA GLU A 123 -11.35 1.25 0.99
C GLU A 123 -12.39 1.78 1.98
N MET A 124 -11.94 2.29 3.12
CA MET A 124 -12.77 2.94 4.13
C MET A 124 -13.24 4.35 3.73
N GLY A 125 -12.74 4.90 2.62
CA GLY A 125 -13.16 6.19 2.07
C GLY A 125 -12.54 7.42 2.74
N PHE A 126 -11.36 7.30 3.36
CA PHE A 126 -10.68 8.45 3.95
C PHE A 126 -10.17 9.41 2.88
N THR A 127 -10.34 10.72 3.08
CA THR A 127 -10.01 11.74 2.05
C THR A 127 -8.76 12.56 2.36
N ARG A 128 -8.32 12.62 3.62
CA ARG A 128 -7.16 13.41 4.07
C ARG A 128 -6.05 12.56 4.69
N HIS A 129 -5.92 11.31 4.24
CA HIS A 129 -4.89 10.42 4.73
C HIS A 129 -3.57 10.58 3.94
N LYS A 130 -2.45 10.57 4.69
CA LYS A 130 -1.08 10.71 4.19
C LYS A 130 -0.17 9.59 4.68
N LEU A 131 0.93 9.37 3.96
CA LEU A 131 2.02 8.48 4.33
C LEU A 131 3.27 9.32 4.63
N LEU A 132 3.89 9.11 5.79
CA LEU A 132 5.15 9.75 6.12
C LEU A 132 6.27 9.24 5.20
N ASN A 133 6.93 10.15 4.51
CA ASN A 133 7.98 9.87 3.55
C ASN A 133 9.31 9.49 4.25
N LEU A 134 9.37 8.27 4.80
CA LEU A 134 10.59 7.66 5.33
C LEU A 134 11.27 6.86 4.21
N SER A 135 12.01 7.57 3.35
CA SER A 135 12.67 6.99 2.18
C SER A 135 13.79 6.00 2.52
N GLN A 136 14.35 6.09 3.74
CA GLN A 136 15.38 5.19 4.25
C GLN A 136 14.89 4.42 5.47
N ASN A 137 14.54 5.11 6.55
CA ASN A 137 14.03 4.57 7.81
C ASN A 137 13.84 5.71 8.84
N LEU A 138 13.22 5.38 9.97
CA LEU A 138 12.99 6.31 11.08
C LEU A 138 14.30 6.89 11.63
N LYS A 139 15.38 6.11 11.69
CA LYS A 139 16.66 6.61 12.20
C LYS A 139 17.19 7.76 11.35
N VAL A 140 17.31 7.56 10.05
CA VAL A 140 17.96 8.55 9.15
C VAL A 140 17.03 9.72 8.85
N ASP A 141 15.75 9.45 8.59
CA ASP A 141 14.81 10.46 8.11
C ASP A 141 14.16 11.25 9.26
N TRP A 142 14.28 10.78 10.50
CA TRP A 142 13.67 11.41 11.68
C TRP A 142 14.64 11.63 12.85
N ILE A 143 15.20 10.55 13.41
CA ILE A 143 15.98 10.62 14.65
C ILE A 143 17.28 11.42 14.45
N ASP A 144 18.05 11.12 13.41
CA ASP A 144 19.32 11.79 13.10
C ASP A 144 19.09 13.26 12.70
N LYS A 145 17.85 13.66 12.40
CA LYS A 145 17.45 15.05 12.15
C LYS A 145 17.07 15.81 13.43
N GLY A 146 16.95 15.11 14.56
CA GLY A 146 16.56 15.70 15.83
C GLY A 146 15.07 16.02 15.95
N TYR A 147 14.22 15.39 15.13
CA TYR A 147 12.77 15.61 15.19
C TYR A 147 12.14 14.97 16.43
N PRO A 148 10.96 15.45 16.86
CA PRO A 148 10.35 15.02 18.13
C PRO A 148 10.09 13.50 18.21
N LEU A 149 10.56 12.89 19.30
CA LEU A 149 10.23 11.51 19.68
C LEU A 149 9.23 11.50 20.82
N MET A 150 8.63 10.34 21.07
CA MET A 150 7.83 10.15 22.28
C MET A 150 8.67 10.46 23.52
N ASP A 151 8.09 11.23 24.44
CA ASP A 151 8.72 11.59 25.72
C ASP A 151 8.81 10.38 26.65
#